data_AF-A0A1T4R6W5-F1
#
_entry.id   AF-A0A1T4R6W5-F1
#
_cell.length_a   1.000
_cell.length_b   1.000
_cell.length_c   1.000
_cell.angle_alpha   90.00
_cell.angle_beta   90.00
_cell.angle_gamma   90.00
#
_symmetry.space_group_name_H-M   'P 1'
#
loop_
_entity.id
_entity.type
_entity.pdbx_description
1 polymer ?
#
loop_
_entity_poly.entity_id
_entity_poly.type
_entity_poly.pdbx_seq_one_letter_code
_entity_poly.pdbx_strand_id
1 'polypeptide(L)' 'MTNVLVVYDRSSGRVLREQEYEGRRDALEARFAAEKEYRGRPSVEIVVLGASDREALRHSHGRYFLDFDALAARIA' A
#
# COMPACT_ATOMS: atom_id res chain seq x y z
N MET A 1 16.01 -3.20 3.00
CA MET A 1 14.91 -2.26 2.71
C MET A 1 13.93 -2.95 1.80
N THR A 2 12.67 -2.98 2.18
CA THR A 2 11.57 -3.57 1.39
C THR A 2 10.84 -2.48 0.62
N ASN A 3 10.37 -2.81 -0.59
CA ASN A 3 9.50 -1.95 -1.39
C ASN A 3 8.21 -2.70 -1.67
N VAL A 4 7.09 -2.17 -1.20
CA VAL A 4 5.79 -2.85 -1.29
C VAL A 4 4.84 -2.02 -2.14
N LEU A 5 4.36 -2.60 -3.22
CA LEU A 5 3.23 -2.07 -3.98
C LEU A 5 1.94 -2.38 -3.20
N VAL A 6 1.14 -1.34 -2.97
CA VAL A 6 -0.20 -1.47 -2.41
C VAL A 6 -1.21 -0.85 -3.37
N VAL A 7 -2.22 -1.64 -3.75
CA VAL A 7 -3.43 -1.18 -4.41
C VAL A 7 -4.54 -1.18 -3.37
N TYR A 8 -5.05 0.00 -3.05
CA TYR A 8 -5.97 0.22 -1.94
C TYR A 8 -7.26 0.86 -2.45
N ASP A 9 -8.40 0.27 -2.11
CA ASP A 9 -9.70 0.88 -2.37
C ASP A 9 -10.08 1.77 -1.19
N ARG A 10 -10.02 3.10 -1.42
CA ARG A 10 -10.34 4.10 -0.41
C ARG A 10 -11.81 4.10 -0.01
N SER A 11 -12.70 3.62 -0.87
CA SER A 11 -14.14 3.61 -0.59
C SER A 11 -14.54 2.51 0.38
N SER A 12 -13.93 1.33 0.25
CA SER A 12 -14.17 0.18 1.12
C SER A 12 -13.17 0.05 2.25
N GLY A 13 -12.07 0.80 2.20
CA GLY A 13 -10.99 0.75 3.18
C GLY A 13 -10.16 -0.54 3.11
N ARG A 14 -10.06 -1.15 1.92
CA ARG A 14 -9.47 -2.49 1.75
C ARG A 14 -8.27 -2.48 0.81
N VAL A 15 -7.27 -3.29 1.13
CA VAL A 15 -6.18 -3.64 0.20
C VAL A 15 -6.70 -4.63 -0.83
N LEU A 16 -6.65 -4.24 -2.10
CA LEU A 16 -7.01 -5.08 -3.25
C LEU A 16 -5.84 -5.92 -3.73
N ARG A 17 -4.62 -5.37 -3.66
CA ARG A 17 -3.39 -6.06 -4.04
C ARG A 17 -2.23 -5.56 -3.20
N GLU A 18 -1.38 -6.50 -2.80
CA GLU A 18 -0.13 -6.21 -2.14
C GLU A 18 0.98 -7.07 -2.77
N GLN A 19 2.14 -6.48 -3.06
CA GLN A 19 3.27 -7.21 -3.60
C GLN A 19 4.60 -6.59 -3.15
N GLU A 20 5.48 -7.42 -2.61
CA GLU A 20 6.84 -7.02 -2.23
C GLU A 20 7.82 -7.18 -3.40
N TYR A 21 8.78 -6.25 -3.46
CA TYR A 21 9.85 -6.19 -4.44
C TYR A 21 11.19 -5.91 -3.74
N GLU A 22 12.24 -6.62 -4.15
CA GLU A 22 13.60 -6.36 -3.69
C GLU A 22 14.10 -5.00 -4.23
N GLY A 23 13.82 -4.71 -5.50
CA GLY A 23 14.23 -3.49 -6.18
C GLY A 23 13.17 -2.38 -6.16
N ARG A 24 13.57 -1.16 -5.80
CA ARG A 24 12.71 0.03 -5.90
C ARG A 24 12.23 0.29 -7.33
N ARG A 25 13.10 0.02 -8.31
CA ARG A 25 12.76 0.19 -9.74
C ARG A 25 11.61 -0.73 -10.14
N ASP A 26 11.69 -2.00 -9.78
CA ASP A 26 10.66 -3.00 -10.12
C ASP A 26 9.32 -2.64 -9.48
N ALA A 27 9.34 -2.16 -8.23
CA ALA A 27 8.14 -1.68 -7.55
C ALA A 27 7.49 -0.49 -8.27
N LEU A 28 8.28 0.45 -8.80
CA LEU A 28 7.79 1.59 -9.56
C LEU A 28 7.26 1.19 -10.94
N GLU A 29 7.93 0.27 -11.64
CA GLU A 29 7.44 -0.28 -12.90
C GLU A 29 6.08 -0.99 -12.70
N ALA A 30 5.96 -1.79 -11.63
CA ALA A 30 4.71 -2.43 -11.25
C ALA A 30 3.61 -1.43 -10.86
N ARG A 31 3.97 -0.31 -10.21
CA ARG A 31 3.05 0.79 -9.94
C ARG A 31 2.48 1.37 -11.22
N PHE A 32 3.31 1.69 -12.21
CA PHE A 32 2.83 2.23 -13.49
C PHE A 32 1.94 1.24 -14.25
N ALA A 33 2.23 -0.07 -14.16
CA ALA A 33 1.36 -1.10 -14.71
C ALA A 33 0.00 -1.12 -14.00
N ALA A 34 -0.01 -1.06 -12.67
CA ALA A 34 -1.25 -0.98 -11.89
C ALA A 34 -2.05 0.29 -12.20
N GLU A 35 -1.41 1.45 -12.35
CA GLU A 35 -2.10 2.70 -12.68
C GLU A 35 -2.82 2.62 -14.03
N LYS A 36 -2.28 1.85 -14.98
CA LYS A 36 -2.97 1.55 -16.26
C LYS A 36 -4.12 0.57 -16.06
N GLU A 37 -3.92 -0.49 -15.28
CA GLU A 37 -4.90 -1.54 -14.97
C GLU A 37 -6.15 -0.98 -14.28
N TYR A 38 -5.98 -0.09 -13.29
CA TYR A 38 -7.07 0.50 -12.50
C TYR A 38 -7.52 1.86 -13.04
N ARG A 39 -7.14 2.23 -14.27
CA ARG A 39 -7.55 3.49 -14.89
C ARG A 39 -9.08 3.61 -14.90
N GLY A 40 -9.59 4.77 -14.48
CA GLY A 40 -11.03 5.01 -14.41
C GLY A 40 -11.70 4.57 -13.10
N ARG A 41 -10.94 4.04 -12.13
CA ARG A 41 -11.41 3.74 -10.77
C ARG A 41 -10.91 4.80 -9.78
N PRO A 42 -11.60 5.94 -9.60
CA PRO A 42 -11.09 7.07 -8.80
C PRO A 42 -10.98 6.76 -7.31
N SER A 43 -11.67 5.73 -6.79
CA SER A 43 -11.53 5.30 -5.41
C SER A 43 -10.26 4.50 -5.14
N VAL A 44 -9.60 3.97 -6.19
CA VAL A 44 -8.41 3.13 -6.06
C VAL A 44 -7.16 4.00 -5.98
N GLU A 45 -6.41 3.83 -4.90
CA GLU A 45 -5.11 4.43 -4.64
C GLU A 45 -4.02 3.38 -4.87
N ILE A 46 -2.94 3.77 -5.56
CA ILE A 46 -1.83 2.89 -5.91
C ILE A 46 -0.55 3.54 -5.44
N VAL A 47 0.14 2.90 -4.50
CA VAL A 47 1.34 3.46 -3.85
C VAL A 47 2.44 2.43 -3.72
N VAL A 48 3.68 2.91 -3.71
CA VAL A 48 4.85 2.10 -3.35
C VAL A 48 5.35 2.61 -2.01
N LEU A 49 5.44 1.70 -1.04
CA LEU A 49 5.85 1.99 0.32
C LEU A 49 7.24 1.40 0.57
N GLY A 50 8.15 2.20 1.13
CA GLY A 50 9.50 1.78 1.46
C GLY A 50 9.71 1.74 2.97
N ALA A 51 10.37 0.70 3.47
CA ALA A 51 10.78 0.58 4.87
C ALA A 51 12.06 -0.26 5.02
N SER A 52 12.65 -0.29 6.21
CA SER A 52 13.78 -1.19 6.52
C SER A 52 13.40 -2.66 6.33
N ASP A 53 12.21 -3.02 6.82
CA ASP A 53 11.62 -4.35 6.89
C ASP A 53 10.07 -4.25 6.98
N ARG A 54 9.41 -5.41 7.07
CA ARG A 54 7.96 -5.54 7.09
C ARG A 54 7.30 -4.98 8.35
N GLU A 55 7.96 -5.08 9.50
CA GLU A 55 7.42 -4.57 10.76
C GLU A 55 7.43 -3.04 10.78
N ALA A 56 8.56 -2.46 10.38
CA ALA A 56 8.70 -1.02 10.20
C ALA A 56 7.68 -0.46 9.19
N LEU A 57 7.38 -1.21 8.12
CA LEU A 57 6.36 -0.84 7.15
C LEU A 57 4.97 -0.74 7.79
N ARG A 58 4.55 -1.77 8.53
CA ARG A 58 3.25 -1.80 9.23
C ARG A 58 3.13 -0.68 10.26
N HIS A 59 4.21 -0.37 10.96
CA HIS A 59 4.23 0.71 11.93
C HIS A 59 4.12 2.09 11.25
N SER A 60 4.92 2.36 10.22
CA SER A 60 4.97 3.68 9.56
C SER A 60 3.80 3.96 8.62
N HIS A 61 3.19 2.92 8.03
CA HIS A 61 2.15 3.04 7.02
C HIS A 61 0.86 2.31 7.44
N GLY A 62 0.51 2.38 8.72
CA GLY A 62 -0.58 1.61 9.34
C GLY A 62 -1.94 1.72 8.64
N ARG A 63 -2.24 2.84 7.96
CA ARG A 63 -3.47 3.03 7.18
C ARG A 63 -3.78 1.89 6.21
N TYR A 64 -2.76 1.26 5.63
CA TYR A 64 -2.95 0.19 4.65
C TYR A 64 -3.03 -1.21 5.28
N PHE A 65 -2.62 -1.36 6.54
CA PHE A 65 -2.39 -2.67 7.15
C PHE A 65 -3.16 -2.92 8.45
N LEU A 66 -3.70 -1.86 9.05
CA LEU A 66 -4.52 -1.93 10.25
C LEU A 66 -6.00 -1.82 9.85
N ASP A 67 -6.84 -2.60 10.51
CA ASP A 67 -8.27 -2.38 10.50
C ASP A 67 -8.61 -1.05 11.19
N PHE A 68 -9.83 -0.56 10.93
CA PHE A 68 -10.27 0.75 11.42
C PHE A 68 -10.17 0.85 12.95
N ASP A 69 -10.41 -0.27 13.65
CA ASP A 69 -10.32 -0.37 15.11
C ASP A 69 -8.87 -0.24 15.60
N ALA A 70 -7.90 -0.93 14.99
CA ALA A 70 -6.49 -0.81 15.35
C ALA A 70 -5.90 0.56 14.97
N LEU A 71 -6.44 1.23 13.95
CA LEU A 71 -6.05 2.60 13.62
C LEU A 71 -6.63 3.61 14.64
N ALA A 72 -7.89 3.46 15.05
CA ALA A 72 -8.55 4.31 16.03
C ALA A 72 -7.88 4.23 17.41
N ALA A 73 -7.48 3.04 17.85
CA ALA A 73 -6.77 2.82 19.11
C ALA A 73 -5.38 3.49 19.17
N ARG A 74 -4.83 3.93 18.04
CA ARG A 74 -3.48 4.51 17.94
C ARG A 74 -3.47 6.04 17.87
N ILE A 75 -4.65 6.65 17.76
CA ILE A 75 -4.86 8.11 17.73
C ILE A 75 -5.53 8.59 19.04
N ALA A 76 -6.08 7.67 19.83
CA ALA A 76 -6.62 7.92 21.18
C ALA A 76 -5.53 7.87 22.26
#